data_AF-A0A521APG1-F1
#
_entry.id   AF-A0A521APG1-F1
#
_cell.length_a   1.000
_cell.length_b   1.000
_cell.length_c   1.000
_cell.angle_alpha   90.00
_cell.angle_beta   90.00
_cell.angle_gamma   90.00
#
_symmetry.space_group_name_H-M   'P 1'
#
loop_
_entity.id
_entity.type
_entity.pdbx_description
1 polymer ?
#
loop_
_entity_poly.entity_id
_entity_poly.type
_entity_poly.pdbx_seq_one_letter_code
_entity_poly.pdbx_strand_id
1 'polypeptide(L)'
;MKDDTGKKIIITGASLLAGFAMKQFATKNWEKIFGEEPPSTNPSKEIDWKKVLLWTVITGTAVSSSKLAAKRYLTLKLEEKE
;
A
#
# COMPACT_ATOMS: atom_id res chain seq x y z
N MET A 1 16.58 21.89 -12.87
CA MET A 1 16.79 21.11 -11.62
C MET A 1 15.61 21.19 -10.64
N LYS A 2 14.89 22.33 -10.50
CA LYS A 2 13.77 22.44 -9.54
C LYS A 2 12.52 21.63 -9.92
N ASP A 3 12.21 21.51 -11.21
CA ASP A 3 11.03 20.80 -11.73
C ASP A 3 11.08 19.29 -11.44
N ASP A 4 12.27 18.72 -11.53
CA ASP A 4 12.52 17.28 -11.33
C ASP A 4 12.35 16.89 -9.84
N THR A 5 12.74 17.78 -8.93
CA THR A 5 12.48 17.63 -7.48
C THR A 5 10.99 17.74 -7.16
N GLY A 6 10.29 18.71 -7.76
CA GLY A 6 8.83 18.87 -7.60
C GLY A 6 8.06 17.63 -8.06
N LYS A 7 8.37 17.12 -9.26
CA LYS A 7 7.79 15.87 -9.79
C LYS A 7 8.04 14.68 -8.87
N LYS A 8 9.26 14.50 -8.36
CA LYS A 8 9.61 13.41 -7.42
C LYS A 8 8.82 13.50 -6.11
N ILE A 9 8.61 14.69 -5.57
CA ILE A 9 7.80 14.89 -4.35
C ILE A 9 6.34 14.51 -4.62
N ILE A 10 5.75 14.96 -5.73
CA ILE A 10 4.37 14.64 -6.11
C ILE A 10 4.19 13.12 -6.29
N ILE A 11 5.08 12.48 -7.06
CA ILE A 11 5.04 11.03 -7.30
C ILE A 11 5.18 10.26 -5.97
N THR A 12 6.09 10.70 -5.09
CA THR A 12 6.31 10.07 -3.80
C THR A 12 5.10 10.22 -2.88
N GLY A 13 4.53 11.43 -2.78
CA GLY A 13 3.33 11.69 -1.99
C GLY A 13 2.14 10.86 -2.46
N ALA A 14 1.87 10.84 -3.77
CA ALA A 14 0.78 10.04 -4.34
C ALA A 14 1.01 8.53 -4.14
N SER A 15 2.25 8.06 -4.24
CA SER A 15 2.62 6.67 -3.97
C SER A 15 2.32 6.24 -2.53
N LEU A 16 2.58 7.13 -1.56
CA LEU A 16 2.29 6.86 -0.14
C LEU A 16 0.78 6.82 0.11
N LEU A 17 0.03 7.76 -0.45
CA LEU A 17 -1.43 7.78 -0.35
C LEU A 17 -2.06 6.53 -0.97
N ALA A 18 -1.58 6.09 -2.14
CA ALA A 18 -2.03 4.86 -2.78
C ALA A 18 -1.75 3.63 -1.90
N GLY A 19 -0.56 3.55 -1.30
CA GLY A 19 -0.22 2.47 -0.36
C GLY A 19 -1.10 2.47 0.89
N PHE A 20 -1.38 3.64 1.46
CA PHE A 20 -2.24 3.77 2.64
C PHE A 20 -3.69 3.37 2.33
N ALA A 21 -4.25 3.85 1.22
CA ALA A 21 -5.59 3.48 0.77
C ALA A 21 -5.71 1.98 0.52
N MET A 22 -4.70 1.37 -0.10
CA MET A 22 -4.66 -0.08 -0.35
C MET A 22 -4.61 -0.87 0.96
N LYS A 23 -3.84 -0.42 1.95
CA LYS A 23 -3.79 -1.04 3.27
C LYS A 23 -5.15 -1.01 3.96
N GLN A 24 -5.82 0.15 3.98
CA GLN A 24 -7.17 0.30 4.53
C GLN A 24 -8.18 -0.63 3.84
N PHE A 25 -8.12 -0.70 2.51
CA PHE A 25 -8.96 -1.62 1.75
C PHE A 25 -8.69 -3.08 2.11
N ALA A 26 -7.42 -3.48 2.20
CA ALA A 26 -7.06 -4.84 2.60
C ALA A 26 -7.55 -5.17 4.01
N THR A 27 -7.44 -4.23 4.95
CA THR A 27 -7.90 -4.42 6.35
C THR A 27 -9.40 -4.66 6.41
N LYS A 28 -10.20 -3.82 5.74
CA LYS A 28 -11.65 -4.00 5.68
C LYS A 28 -12.06 -5.33 5.06
N ASN A 29 -11.38 -5.77 4.00
CA ASN A 29 -11.67 -7.06 3.38
C ASN A 29 -11.27 -8.23 4.30
N TRP A 30 -10.18 -8.10 5.04
CA TRP A 30 -9.79 -9.10 6.03
C TRP A 30 -10.85 -9.25 7.12
N GLU A 31 -11.27 -8.14 7.74
CA GLU A 31 -12.33 -8.13 8.75
C GLU A 31 -13.64 -8.73 8.22
N LYS A 32 -13.99 -8.43 6.97
CA LYS A 32 -15.19 -8.99 6.33
C LYS A 32 -15.11 -10.52 6.14
N ILE A 33 -13.94 -11.06 5.81
CA ILE A 33 -13.76 -12.49 5.50
C ILE A 33 -13.53 -13.32 6.78
N PHE A 34 -12.70 -12.82 7.69
CA PHE A 34 -12.26 -13.54 8.89
C PHE A 34 -13.02 -13.13 10.15
N GLY A 35 -13.80 -12.05 10.12
CA GLY A 35 -14.58 -11.58 11.27
C GLY A 35 -13.74 -10.98 12.41
N GLU A 36 -12.45 -10.78 12.19
CA GLU A 36 -11.48 -10.29 13.17
C GLU A 36 -10.53 -9.29 12.53
N GLU A 37 -9.89 -8.46 13.35
CA GLU A 37 -8.85 -7.56 12.88
C GLU A 37 -7.66 -8.36 12.30
N PRO A 38 -7.02 -7.86 11.22
CA PRO A 38 -5.83 -8.49 10.70
C PRO A 38 -4.72 -8.58 11.76
N PRO A 39 -3.81 -9.57 11.64
CA PRO A 39 -2.70 -9.73 12.56
C PRO A 39 -1.94 -8.41 12.74
N SER A 40 -1.94 -7.93 13.97
CA SER A 40 -1.26 -6.71 14.40
C SER A 40 -0.21 -7.03 15.44
N THR A 41 0.70 -6.08 15.68
CA THR A 41 1.76 -6.19 16.67
C THR A 41 1.23 -6.06 18.10
N ASN A 42 0.10 -6.71 18.44
CA ASN A 42 -0.43 -6.72 19.79
C ASN A 42 0.30 -7.79 20.62
N PRO A 43 1.10 -7.41 21.62
CA PRO A 43 1.89 -8.36 22.42
C PRO A 43 1.03 -9.25 23.34
N SER A 44 -0.25 -8.95 23.52
CA SER A 44 -1.14 -9.64 24.46
C SER A 44 -2.04 -10.72 23.82
N LYS A 45 -2.04 -10.88 22.50
CA LYS A 45 -2.81 -11.92 21.80
C LYS A 45 -1.90 -13.04 21.35
N GLU A 46 -2.35 -14.28 21.55
CA GLU A 46 -1.72 -15.46 20.96
C GLU A 46 -1.70 -15.31 19.43
N ILE A 47 -0.50 -15.36 18.85
CA ILE A 47 -0.28 -15.03 17.44
C ILE A 47 -0.41 -16.30 16.60
N ASP A 48 -1.43 -16.34 15.73
CA ASP A 48 -1.51 -17.35 14.67
C ASP A 48 -0.54 -16.99 13.53
N TRP A 49 0.62 -17.64 13.52
CA TRP A 49 1.66 -17.44 12.51
C TRP A 49 1.19 -17.71 11.08
N LYS A 50 0.22 -18.61 10.87
CA LYS A 50 -0.31 -18.87 9.53
C LYS A 50 -1.06 -17.64 9.01
N LYS A 51 -1.88 -17.03 9.86
CA LYS A 51 -2.59 -15.78 9.53
C LYS A 51 -1.63 -14.62 9.32
N VAL A 52 -0.58 -14.50 10.12
CA VAL A 52 0.47 -13.47 9.96
C VAL A 52 1.13 -13.58 8.58
N LEU A 53 1.54 -14.78 8.17
CA LEU A 53 2.17 -14.99 6.88
C LEU A 53 1.20 -14.68 5.73
N LEU A 54 -0.04 -15.16 5.82
CA LEU A 54 -1.08 -14.89 4.82
C LEU A 54 -1.34 -13.38 4.68
N TRP A 55 -1.51 -12.69 5.80
CA TRP A 55 -1.72 -11.25 5.85
C TRP A 55 -0.53 -10.48 5.25
N THR A 56 0.69 -10.90 5.59
CA THR A 56 1.92 -10.30 5.07
C THR A 56 2.01 -10.42 3.56
N VAL A 57 1.71 -11.59 2.99
CA VAL A 57 1.71 -11.80 1.54
C VAL A 57 0.65 -10.95 0.85
N ILE A 58 -0.58 -10.94 1.37
CA ILE A 58 -1.70 -10.18 0.79
C ILE A 58 -1.38 -8.69 0.79
N THR A 59 -1.01 -8.13 1.94
CA THR A 59 -0.73 -6.70 2.07
C THR A 59 0.54 -6.28 1.35
N GLY A 60 1.60 -7.09 1.44
CA GLY A 60 2.87 -6.85 0.77
C GLY A 60 2.69 -6.77 -0.74
N THR A 61 2.00 -7.75 -1.33
CA THR A 61 1.74 -7.77 -2.78
C THR A 61 0.79 -6.65 -3.20
N ALA A 62 -0.29 -6.41 -2.45
CA ALA A 62 -1.26 -5.38 -2.79
C ALA A 62 -0.63 -3.97 -2.75
N VAL A 63 0.06 -3.62 -1.66
CA VAL A 63 0.69 -2.30 -1.51
C VAL A 63 1.80 -2.10 -2.54
N SER A 64 2.62 -3.13 -2.79
CA SER A 64 3.71 -3.04 -3.77
C SER A 64 3.18 -2.85 -5.19
N SER A 65 2.16 -3.61 -5.57
CA SER A 65 1.52 -3.50 -6.89
C SER A 65 0.88 -2.13 -7.08
N SER A 66 0.13 -1.64 -6.08
CA SER A 66 -0.50 -0.31 -6.12
C SER A 66 0.53 0.81 -6.20
N LYS A 67 1.63 0.72 -5.46
CA LYS A 67 2.72 1.71 -5.51
C LYS A 67 3.40 1.73 -6.89
N LEU A 68 3.65 0.56 -7.48
CA LEU A 68 4.24 0.45 -8.80
C LEU A 68 3.32 1.02 -9.88
N ALA A 69 2.02 0.67 -9.82
CA ALA A 69 1.02 1.19 -10.74
C ALA A 69 0.89 2.72 -10.65
N ALA A 70 0.82 3.26 -9.42
CA ALA A 70 0.73 4.70 -9.19
C ALA A 70 1.97 5.43 -9.73
N LYS A 71 3.18 4.91 -9.45
CA LYS A 71 4.42 5.49 -9.98
C LYS A 71 4.44 5.48 -11.50
N ARG A 72 4.17 4.34 -12.13
CA ARG A 72 4.17 4.21 -13.60
C ARG A 72 3.16 5.16 -14.25
N TYR A 73 1.94 5.18 -13.74
CA TYR A 73 0.89 6.05 -14.27
C TYR A 73 1.25 7.54 -14.15
N LEU A 74 1.76 7.95 -13.00
CA LEU A 74 2.11 9.36 -12.76
C LEU A 74 3.34 9.80 -13.53
N THR A 75 4.34 8.93 -13.69
CA THR A 75 5.51 9.23 -14.53
C THR A 75 5.09 9.47 -15.98
N LEU A 76 4.31 8.56 -16.58
CA LEU A 76 3.83 8.71 -17.97
C LEU A 76 3.02 9.99 -18.15
N LYS A 77 2.12 10.29 -17.20
CA LYS A 77 1.27 11.47 -17.26
C LYS A 77 2.02 12.80 -17.08
N LEU A 78 3.17 12.77 -16.41
CA LEU A 78 4.03 13.94 -16.22
C LEU A 78 5.03 14.13 -17.37
N GLU A 79 5.35 13.07 -18.12
CA GLU A 79 6.09 13.15 -19.40
C GLU A 79 5.20 13.68 -20.52
N GLU A 80 3.93 13.26 -20.60
CA GLU A 80 2.97 13.76 -21.60
C GLU A 80 2.64 15.26 -21.45
N LYS A 81 2.88 15.83 -20.25
CA LYS A 81 2.59 17.23 -19.93
C LYS A 81 3.77 18.19 -20.13
N GLU A 82 4.93 17.71 -20.55
CA GLU A 82 6.08 18.53 -20.99
C GLU A 82 6.16 18.64 -22.51
#